data_AF-A0A365Z3J9-F1
#
_entry.id   AF-A0A365Z3J9-F1
#
_cell.length_a   1.000
_cell.length_b   1.000
_cell.length_c   1.000
_cell.angle_alpha   90.00
_cell.angle_beta   90.00
_cell.angle_gamma   90.00
#
_symmetry.space_group_name_H-M   'P 1'
#
loop_
_entity.id
_entity.type
_entity.pdbx_description
1 polymer ?
#
loop_
_entity_poly.entity_id
_entity_poly.type
_entity_poly.pdbx_seq_one_letter_code
_entity_poly.pdbx_strand_id
1 'polypeptide(L)' 'MAQERTGTANGLQGIVAFAGIMLGVIPLAGWLIAGRHSGPFRLVFGEQRGALGYVVPLLVILGAVVVIAALEAWKKRA' A
#
# COMPACT_ATOMS: atom_id res chain seq x y z
N MET A 1 15.89 -3.10 -24.36
CA MET A 1 14.65 -3.69 -23.80
C MET A 1 14.78 -4.17 -22.35
N ALA A 2 15.83 -4.91 -21.95
CA ALA A 2 15.97 -5.38 -20.55
C ALA A 2 16.13 -4.22 -19.54
N GLN A 3 16.94 -3.21 -19.87
CA GLN A 3 17.24 -2.06 -19.00
C GLN A 3 16.04 -1.10 -18.79
N GLU A 4 15.15 -0.97 -19.78
CA GLU A 4 13.91 -0.18 -19.67
C GLU A 4 12.89 -0.86 -18.74
N ARG A 5 12.78 -2.19 -18.81
CA ARG A 5 11.85 -2.97 -17.96
C ARG A 5 12.21 -2.86 -16.48
N THR A 6 13.50 -2.84 -16.14
CA THR A 6 13.99 -2.64 -14.77
C THR A 6 13.68 -1.24 -14.25
N GLY A 7 13.81 -0.21 -15.10
CA GLY A 7 13.48 1.17 -14.74
C GLY A 7 11.99 1.35 -14.43
N THR A 8 11.11 0.89 -15.32
CA THR A 8 9.66 0.97 -15.13
C THR A 8 9.18 0.18 -13.91
N ALA A 9 9.72 -1.02 -13.68
CA ALA A 9 9.36 -1.83 -12.52
C ALA A 9 9.80 -1.18 -11.19
N ASN A 10 10.97 -0.53 -11.14
CA ASN A 10 11.41 0.22 -9.96
C ASN A 10 10.50 1.43 -9.70
N GLY A 11 10.12 2.17 -10.75
CA GLY A 11 9.18 3.28 -10.63
C GLY A 11 7.82 2.82 -10.09
N LEU A 12 7.29 1.71 -10.60
CA LEU A 12 6.03 1.14 -10.14
C LEU A 12 6.11 0.65 -8.69
N GLN A 13 7.22 0.01 -8.28
CA GLN A 13 7.45 -0.36 -6.88
C GLN A 13 7.43 0.87 -5.96
N GLY A 14 8.06 1.98 -6.37
CA GLY A 14 8.04 3.24 -5.63
C GLY A 14 6.63 3.80 -5.45
N ILE A 15 5.83 3.82 -6.52
CA ILE A 15 4.44 4.29 -6.49
C ILE A 15 3.59 3.39 -5.58
N VAL A 16 3.72 2.07 -5.70
CA VAL A 16 2.97 1.09 -4.89
C VAL A 16 3.36 1.20 -3.42
N ALA A 17 4.66 1.35 -3.11
CA ALA A 17 5.14 1.57 -1.75
C ALA A 17 4.57 2.86 -1.15
N PHE A 18 4.62 3.96 -1.91
CA PHE A 18 4.06 5.23 -1.49
C PHE A 18 2.55 5.13 -1.19
N ALA A 19 1.79 4.51 -2.09
CA ALA A 19 0.36 4.29 -1.91
C ALA A 19 0.08 3.39 -0.68
N GLY A 20 0.83 2.31 -0.49
CA GLY A 20 0.70 1.42 0.66
C GLY A 20 1.00 2.11 2.00
N ILE A 21 1.95 3.06 2.01
CA ILE A 21 2.21 3.87 3.21
C ILE A 21 1.07 4.85 3.46
N MET A 22 0.64 5.61 2.45
CA MET A 22 -0.39 6.63 2.57
C MET A 22 -1.78 6.07 2.90
N LEU A 23 -2.12 4.91 2.35
CA LEU A 23 -3.44 4.28 2.49
C LEU A 23 -3.45 3.07 3.43
N GLY A 24 -2.31 2.68 3.98
CA GLY A 24 -2.20 1.54 4.87
C GLY A 24 -1.54 1.92 6.19
N VAL A 25 -0.25 2.22 6.14
CA VAL A 25 0.57 2.46 7.34
C VAL A 25 0.09 3.69 8.13
N ILE A 26 -0.06 4.83 7.47
CA ILE A 26 -0.46 6.09 8.13
C ILE A 26 -1.87 5.98 8.73
N PRO A 27 -2.89 5.48 8.01
CA PRO A 27 -4.23 5.31 8.56
C PRO A 27 -4.26 4.33 9.73
N LEU A 28 -3.52 3.22 9.65
CA LEU A 28 -3.42 2.26 10.76
C LEU A 28 -2.81 2.91 12.00
N ALA A 29 -1.73 3.67 11.85
CA ALA A 29 -1.14 4.42 12.96
C ALA A 29 -2.12 5.47 13.52
N GLY A 30 -2.82 6.20 12.65
CA GLY A 30 -3.84 7.16 13.05
C GLY A 30 -5.00 6.52 13.82
N TRP A 31 -5.44 5.34 13.40
CA TRP A 31 -6.46 4.56 14.08
C TRP A 31 -6.00 4.08 15.46
N LEU A 32 -4.76 3.56 15.56
CA LEU A 32 -4.17 3.11 16.81
C LEU A 32 -4.03 4.23 17.85
N ILE A 33 -3.70 5.45 17.41
CA ILE A 33 -3.43 6.58 18.31
C ILE A 33 -4.71 7.37 18.62
N ALA A 34 -5.53 7.63 17.60
CA ALA A 34 -6.63 8.60 17.69
C ALA A 34 -8.02 7.98 17.52
N GLY A 35 -8.12 6.66 17.29
CA GLY A 35 -9.38 5.93 17.13
C GLY A 35 -10.21 6.36 15.91
N ARG A 36 -9.59 7.04 14.93
CA ARG A 36 -10.26 7.55 13.74
C ARG A 36 -9.33 7.57 12.54
N HIS A 37 -9.92 7.44 11.36
CA HIS A 37 -9.22 7.63 10.09
C HIS A 37 -9.43 9.04 9.54
N SER A 38 -8.41 9.59 8.89
CA SER A 38 -8.44 10.90 8.27
C SER A 38 -7.71 10.91 6.93
N GLY A 39 -7.90 11.98 6.15
CA GLY A 39 -7.16 12.20 4.91
C GLY A 39 -7.52 11.22 3.77
N PRO A 40 -6.55 10.87 2.91
CA PRO A 40 -6.78 10.08 1.69
C PRO A 40 -7.48 8.73 1.93
N PHE A 41 -7.20 8.09 3.06
CA PHE A 41 -7.83 6.82 3.39
C PHE A 41 -9.35 6.93 3.54
N ARG A 42 -9.82 7.97 4.26
CA ARG A 42 -11.25 8.20 4.44
C ARG A 42 -11.93 8.57 3.12
N LEU A 43 -11.22 9.21 2.20
CA LEU A 43 -11.75 9.52 0.86
C LEU A 43 -11.94 8.25 0.02
N VAL A 44 -11.03 7.28 0.12
CA VAL A 44 -11.06 6.05 -0.68
C VAL A 44 -11.97 4.98 -0.07
N PHE A 45 -11.88 4.78 1.24
CA PHE A 45 -12.54 3.67 1.95
C PHE A 45 -13.70 4.12 2.84
N GLY A 46 -13.96 5.42 2.95
CA GLY A 46 -14.98 5.95 3.85
C GLY A 46 -14.61 5.89 5.33
N GLU A 47 -15.61 6.10 6.20
CA GLU A 47 -15.45 6.00 7.64
C GLU A 47 -15.50 4.54 8.06
N GLN A 48 -14.38 4.02 8.56
CA GLN A 48 -14.31 2.65 9.09
C GLN A 48 -14.46 2.66 10.61
N ARG A 49 -15.20 1.70 11.16
CA ARG A 49 -15.43 1.56 12.61
C ARG A 49 -15.15 0.14 13.08
N GLY A 50 -14.79 0.01 14.36
CA GLY A 50 -14.54 -1.29 14.99
C GLY A 50 -13.39 -2.05 14.33
N ALA A 51 -13.57 -3.35 14.08
CA ALA A 51 -12.54 -4.22 13.51
C ALA A 51 -12.08 -3.78 12.12
N LEU A 52 -12.96 -3.19 11.31
CA LEU A 52 -12.61 -2.70 9.97
C LEU A 52 -11.60 -1.55 10.01
N GLY A 53 -11.51 -0.85 11.14
CA GLY A 53 -10.48 0.15 11.42
C GLY A 53 -9.06 -0.38 11.29
N TYR A 54 -8.86 -1.67 11.59
CA TYR A 54 -7.56 -2.34 11.51
C TYR A 54 -7.41 -3.15 10.22
N VAL A 55 -8.46 -3.90 9.86
CA VAL A 55 -8.41 -4.88 8.78
C VAL A 55 -8.17 -4.22 7.42
N VAL A 56 -8.90 -3.13 7.13
CA VAL A 56 -8.78 -2.46 5.83
C VAL A 56 -7.36 -1.93 5.57
N PRO A 57 -6.74 -1.13 6.45
CA PRO A 57 -5.38 -0.67 6.20
C PRO A 57 -4.35 -1.81 6.20
N LEU A 58 -4.53 -2.87 6.99
CA LEU A 58 -3.67 -4.06 6.92
C LEU A 58 -3.75 -4.78 5.58
N LEU A 59 -4.94 -4.93 5.00
CA LEU A 59 -5.12 -5.50 3.67
C LEU A 59 -4.47 -4.64 2.59
N VAL A 60 -4.52 -3.31 2.72
CA VAL A 60 -3.82 -2.39 1.80
C VAL A 60 -2.30 -2.59 1.87
N ILE A 61 -1.73 -2.70 3.07
CA ILE A 61 -0.30 -2.97 3.26
C ILE A 61 0.07 -4.33 2.64
N LEU A 62 -0.70 -5.38 2.95
CA LEU A 62 -0.47 -6.72 2.42
C LEU A 62 -0.53 -6.73 0.89
N GLY A 63 -1.53 -6.07 0.30
CA GLY A 63 -1.65 -5.93 -1.16
C GLY A 63 -0.45 -5.23 -1.78
N ALA A 64 0.02 -4.13 -1.18
CA ALA A 64 1.20 -3.41 -1.66
C ALA A 64 2.46 -4.28 -1.62
N VAL A 65 2.67 -5.02 -0.52
CA VAL A 65 3.80 -5.96 -0.38
C VAL A 65 3.74 -7.06 -1.42
N VAL A 66 2.57 -7.67 -1.64
CA VAL A 66 2.38 -8.73 -2.65
C VAL A 66 2.68 -8.21 -4.06
N VAL A 67 2.22 -7.01 -4.40
CA VAL A 67 2.50 -6.40 -5.71
C VAL A 67 3.99 -6.14 -5.89
N ILE A 68 4.67 -5.58 -4.88
CA ILE A 68 6.11 -5.32 -4.94
C ILE A 68 6.89 -6.64 -5.09
N ALA A 69 6.53 -7.67 -4.32
CA ALA A 69 7.13 -8.99 -4.40
C ALA A 69 6.91 -9.66 -5.77
N ALA A 70 5.73 -9.51 -6.35
CA ALA A 70 5.42 -10.01 -7.69
C ALA A 70 6.27 -9.29 -8.77
N LEU A 71 6.39 -7.97 -8.68
CA LEU A 71 7.26 -7.18 -9.58
C LEU A 71 8.73 -7.60 -9.45
N GLU A 72 9.18 -7.87 -8.22
CA GLU A 72 10.55 -8.33 -7.99
C GLU A 72 10.78 -9.74 -8.54
N ALA A 73 9.84 -10.67 -8.34
CA ALA A 73 9.91 -12.01 -8.89
C ALA A 73 9.89 -12.00 -10.42
N TRP A 74 9.11 -11.11 -11.04
CA TRP A 74 9.07 -10.95 -12.48
C TRP A 74 10.41 -10.44 -13.04
N LYS A 75 11.03 -9.44 -12.38
CA LYS A 75 12.37 -8.96 -12.74
C LYS A 75 13.45 -10.04 -12.64
N LYS A 76 13.38 -10.93 -11.62
CA LYS A 76 14.35 -12.02 -11.43
C LYS A 76 14.22 -13.13 -12.46
N ARG A 77 13.06 -13.27 -13.11
CA ARG A 77 12.80 -14.29 -14.13
C ARG A 77 13.06 -13.80 -15.56
N ALA A 78 13.26 -12.49 -15.76
CA ALA A 78 13.50 -11.85 -17.04
C ALA A 78 15.00 -11.62 -17.27
#